data_AF-A0AAV7SZJ7-F1
#
_entry.id   AF-A0AAV7SZJ7-F1
#
_cell.length_a   1.000
_cell.length_b   1.000
_cell.length_c   1.000
_cell.angle_alpha   90.00
_cell.angle_beta   90.00
_cell.angle_gamma   90.00
#
_symmetry.space_group_name_H-M   'P 1'
#
loop_
_entity.id
_entity.type
_entity.pdbx_description
1 polymer ?
#
loop_
_entity_poly.entity_id
_entity_poly.type
_entity_poly.pdbx_seq_one_letter_code
_entity_poly.pdbx_strand_id
1 'polypeptide(L)'
;MATCAVQLLLGAATNTIMTTNRSKNDTTVRDMFSKPTPKKAEQQPLTPPGTSSPMSDTEAAILATEETVTHTFLETLFGTLSDDIAALRRDMAADVKYIKRELSEMGQCIDTLETTSDQGEGELNVHQQERLELHDKKEDLYYRLEDLKNRLRHSKIQIKGVPMQADSGSFEDYLIGLFRHVARMLVDKDIILDCMHRTGRPAKTPGAPKIS
;
A
#
# COMPACT_ATOMS: atom_id res chain seq x y z
N MET A 1 -29.50 43.32 -4.29
CA MET A 1 -29.50 42.28 -3.24
C MET A 1 -29.41 40.95 -3.96
N ALA A 2 -28.24 40.50 -4.42
CA ALA A 2 -27.11 39.89 -3.71
C ALA A 2 -27.34 38.43 -3.30
N THR A 3 -26.29 37.62 -3.49
CA THR A 3 -26.08 36.20 -3.10
C THR A 3 -26.80 35.13 -3.94
N CYS A 4 -26.18 34.02 -4.33
CA CYS A 4 -24.77 33.62 -4.43
C CYS A 4 -24.76 32.37 -5.31
N ALA A 5 -23.92 32.38 -6.34
CA ALA A 5 -23.56 31.17 -7.08
C ALA A 5 -22.67 30.31 -6.18
N VAL A 6 -22.99 29.02 -6.04
CA VAL A 6 -22.03 28.01 -5.57
C VAL A 6 -21.91 26.98 -6.68
N GLN A 7 -20.85 27.20 -7.45
CA GLN A 7 -20.29 26.29 -8.44
C GLN A 7 -19.96 24.96 -7.75
N LEU A 8 -20.63 23.87 -8.17
CA LEU A 8 -20.24 22.52 -7.81
C LEU A 8 -18.95 22.17 -8.58
N LEU A 9 -17.81 22.40 -7.92
CA LEU A 9 -16.53 21.79 -8.27
C LEU A 9 -16.66 20.28 -8.03
N LEU A 10 -17.01 19.54 -9.08
CA LEU A 10 -16.77 18.09 -9.13
C LEU A 10 -15.25 17.89 -9.13
N GLY A 11 -14.71 17.58 -7.95
CA GLY A 11 -13.39 16.99 -7.82
C GLY A 11 -13.39 15.65 -8.53
N ALA A 12 -12.77 15.61 -9.71
CA ALA A 12 -12.34 14.38 -10.35
C ALA A 12 -11.24 13.76 -9.48
N ALA A 13 -11.65 12.97 -8.48
CA ALA A 13 -10.74 12.07 -7.78
C ALA A 13 -10.41 10.94 -8.76
N THR A 14 -9.28 11.12 -9.44
CA THR A 14 -8.61 10.10 -10.23
C THR A 14 -8.42 8.85 -9.37
N ASN A 15 -9.10 7.76 -9.76
CA ASN A 15 -8.75 6.41 -9.33
C ASN A 15 -7.37 6.08 -9.89
N THR A 16 -6.31 6.52 -9.20
CA THR A 16 -4.97 6.01 -9.42
C THR A 16 -4.92 4.63 -8.79
N ILE A 17 -5.23 3.63 -9.61
CA ILE A 17 -4.98 2.23 -9.32
C ILE A 17 -3.47 2.11 -9.08
N MET A 18 -3.05 2.03 -7.82
CA MET A 18 -1.73 1.53 -7.48
C MET A 18 -1.70 0.05 -7.82
N THR A 19 -1.33 -0.26 -9.06
CA THR A 19 -0.78 -1.55 -9.41
C THR A 19 0.54 -1.68 -8.66
N THR A 20 0.52 -2.42 -7.56
CA THR A 20 1.72 -2.88 -6.88
C THR A 20 2.52 -3.71 -7.88
N ASN A 21 3.56 -3.10 -8.44
CA ASN A 21 4.61 -3.80 -9.16
C ASN A 21 5.23 -4.82 -8.21
N ARG A 22 4.78 -6.06 -8.33
CA ARG A 22 5.42 -7.24 -7.75
C ARG A 22 6.75 -7.41 -8.49
N SER A 23 7.76 -6.69 -8.01
CA SER A 23 9.14 -6.78 -8.48
C SER A 23 9.61 -8.22 -8.25
N LYS A 24 9.74 -8.96 -9.35
CA LYS A 24 10.46 -10.23 -9.40
C LYS A 24 11.96 -9.94 -9.44
N ASN A 25 12.50 -9.41 -8.35
CA ASN A 25 13.95 -9.37 -8.13
C ASN A 25 14.27 -10.25 -6.93
N ASP A 26 13.90 -11.53 -7.04
CA ASP A 26 14.49 -12.60 -6.24
C ASP A 26 15.78 -13.03 -6.97
N THR A 27 16.69 -12.07 -7.11
CA THR A 27 18.06 -12.32 -7.59
C THR A 27 18.82 -12.80 -6.36
N THR A 28 18.80 -14.11 -6.22
CA THR A 28 19.60 -14.89 -5.27
C THR A 28 20.96 -14.25 -4.99
N VAL A 29 21.13 -13.70 -3.78
CA VAL A 29 22.40 -13.30 -3.15
C VAL A 29 23.30 -14.54 -2.85
N ARG A 30 23.11 -15.64 -3.59
CA ARG A 30 23.71 -16.95 -3.32
C ARG A 30 25.01 -17.21 -4.08
N ASP A 31 25.45 -16.28 -4.94
CA ASP A 31 26.66 -16.43 -5.75
C ASP A 31 27.90 -15.67 -5.24
N MET A 32 27.81 -14.94 -4.12
CA MET A 32 28.96 -14.18 -3.58
C MET A 32 29.99 -15.02 -2.79
N PHE A 33 29.83 -16.34 -2.71
CA PHE A 33 30.77 -17.25 -2.03
C PHE A 33 31.46 -18.25 -2.98
N SER A 34 31.78 -17.83 -4.19
CA SER A 34 32.68 -18.58 -5.07
C SER A 34 34.14 -18.35 -4.63
N LYS A 35 34.69 -19.34 -3.92
CA LYS A 35 36.09 -19.42 -3.46
C LYS A 35 37.07 -19.13 -4.62
N PRO A 36 38.12 -18.31 -4.42
CA PRO A 36 39.22 -18.26 -5.36
C PRO A 36 40.05 -19.55 -5.25
N THR A 37 40.13 -20.30 -6.33
CA THR A 37 41.08 -21.41 -6.49
C THR A 37 42.47 -20.84 -6.78
N PRO A 38 43.54 -21.34 -6.12
CA PRO A 38 44.89 -20.90 -6.41
C PRO A 38 45.32 -21.45 -7.78
N LYS A 39 45.61 -20.54 -8.73
CA LYS A 39 46.28 -20.90 -9.98
C LYS A 39 47.70 -21.36 -9.66
N LYS A 40 47.92 -22.64 -9.89
CA LYS A 40 49.20 -23.36 -9.86
C LYS A 40 50.19 -22.61 -10.76
N ALA A 41 51.24 -22.04 -10.16
CA ALA A 41 52.33 -21.40 -10.89
C ALA A 41 53.09 -22.47 -11.70
N GLU A 42 53.17 -22.22 -13.00
CA GLU A 42 53.85 -23.02 -14.00
C GLU A 42 55.35 -22.75 -13.89
N GLN A 43 56.10 -23.76 -13.43
CA GLN A 43 57.56 -23.73 -13.37
C GLN A 43 58.14 -23.82 -14.79
N GLN A 44 58.88 -22.80 -15.20
CA GLN A 44 59.74 -22.84 -16.38
C GLN A 44 60.96 -23.75 -16.14
N PRO A 45 61.47 -24.45 -17.19
CA PRO A 45 62.68 -25.25 -17.10
C PRO A 45 63.93 -24.38 -17.25
N LEU A 46 64.84 -24.45 -16.29
CA LEU A 46 66.19 -23.89 -16.40
C LEU A 46 67.15 -24.96 -16.94
N THR A 47 67.80 -24.62 -18.05
CA THR A 47 68.95 -25.31 -18.63
C THR A 47 70.21 -25.18 -17.75
N PRO A 48 71.18 -26.10 -17.88
CA PRO A 48 72.40 -26.09 -17.08
C PRO A 48 73.52 -25.28 -17.76
N PRO A 49 74.49 -24.77 -16.98
CA PRO A 49 75.87 -24.76 -17.44
C PRO A 49 76.75 -25.50 -16.43
N GLY A 50 77.45 -26.53 -16.91
CA GLY A 50 78.59 -27.09 -16.19
C GLY A 50 79.79 -26.18 -16.32
N THR A 51 80.62 -26.07 -15.28
CA THR A 51 82.09 -26.03 -15.43
C THR A 51 82.71 -26.43 -14.09
N SER A 52 83.47 -27.52 -14.09
CA SER A 52 84.30 -27.99 -12.99
C SER A 52 85.58 -27.15 -12.85
N SER A 53 85.99 -26.81 -11.63
CA SER A 53 87.39 -26.64 -11.24
C SER A 53 87.58 -26.57 -9.71
N PRO A 54 88.80 -26.82 -9.20
CA PRO A 54 89.03 -27.54 -7.96
C PRO A 54 89.39 -26.68 -6.72
N MET A 55 89.21 -27.30 -5.55
CA MET A 55 89.81 -27.09 -4.21
C MET A 55 90.52 -25.76 -3.89
N SER A 56 90.12 -25.11 -2.77
CA SER A 56 91.02 -24.77 -1.63
C SER A 56 90.31 -23.88 -0.59
N ASP A 57 90.30 -24.28 0.67
CA ASP A 57 90.27 -23.45 1.89
C ASP A 57 89.34 -22.22 1.92
N THR A 58 88.06 -22.40 1.62
CA THR A 58 87.04 -21.32 1.72
C THR A 58 85.79 -21.70 2.52
N GLU A 59 85.76 -22.85 3.19
CA GLU A 59 84.56 -23.31 3.91
C GLU A 59 84.23 -22.47 5.16
N ALA A 60 85.23 -21.95 5.88
CA ALA A 60 85.00 -21.19 7.12
C ALA A 60 84.43 -19.78 6.87
N ALA A 61 84.73 -19.15 5.74
CA ALA A 61 84.20 -17.83 5.38
C ALA A 61 82.82 -17.92 4.71
N ILE A 62 82.53 -19.03 4.02
CA ILE A 62 81.22 -19.31 3.41
C ILE A 62 80.19 -19.66 4.51
N LEU A 63 80.57 -20.43 5.54
CA LEU A 63 79.68 -20.73 6.68
C LEU A 63 79.28 -19.48 7.50
N ALA A 64 80.23 -18.55 7.75
CA ALA A 64 79.95 -17.31 8.48
C ALA A 64 79.11 -16.31 7.66
N THR A 65 79.22 -16.34 6.32
CA THR A 65 78.37 -15.54 5.44
C THR A 65 76.99 -16.17 5.23
N GLU A 66 76.87 -17.50 5.22
CA GLU A 66 75.57 -18.20 5.23
C GLU A 66 74.80 -17.98 6.53
N GLU A 67 75.46 -17.95 7.68
CA GLU A 67 74.82 -17.71 8.99
C GLU A 67 74.33 -16.26 9.15
N THR A 68 75.04 -15.28 8.59
CA THR A 68 74.63 -13.86 8.56
C THR A 68 73.55 -13.58 7.50
N VAL A 69 73.59 -14.26 6.35
CA VAL A 69 72.54 -14.18 5.32
C VAL A 69 71.24 -14.81 5.80
N THR A 70 71.31 -15.92 6.55
CA THR A 70 70.11 -16.55 7.14
C THR A 70 69.51 -15.71 8.28
N HIS A 71 70.34 -15.05 9.09
CA HIS A 71 69.86 -14.14 10.15
C HIS A 71 69.15 -12.90 9.58
N THR A 72 69.76 -12.23 8.60
CA THR A 72 69.16 -11.07 7.94
C THR A 72 67.87 -11.44 7.20
N PHE A 73 67.82 -12.61 6.56
CA PHE A 73 66.59 -13.14 5.95
C PHE A 73 65.48 -13.35 7.00
N LEU A 74 65.80 -13.96 8.15
CA LEU A 74 64.84 -14.15 9.24
C LEU A 74 64.32 -12.83 9.81
N GLU A 75 65.20 -11.85 10.05
CA GLU A 75 64.79 -10.51 10.52
C GLU A 75 63.85 -9.82 9.51
N THR A 76 64.15 -9.94 8.22
CA THR A 76 63.31 -9.39 7.16
C THR A 76 61.95 -10.08 7.14
N LEU A 77 61.94 -11.42 7.28
CA LEU A 77 60.72 -12.23 7.29
C LEU A 77 59.84 -11.95 8.52
N PHE A 78 60.45 -11.80 9.71
CA PHE A 78 59.76 -11.37 10.92
C PHE A 78 59.22 -9.94 10.80
N GLY A 79 59.98 -9.03 10.18
CA GLY A 79 59.52 -7.68 9.85
C GLY A 79 58.27 -7.72 8.96
N THR A 80 58.33 -8.44 7.84
CA THR A 80 57.17 -8.58 6.93
C THR A 80 55.96 -9.23 7.59
N LEU A 81 56.17 -10.27 8.41
CA LEU A 81 55.08 -10.93 9.12
C LEU A 81 54.44 -10.00 10.16
N SER A 82 55.26 -9.21 10.86
CA SER A 82 54.77 -8.20 11.81
C SER A 82 53.95 -7.12 11.08
N ASP A 83 54.42 -6.67 9.93
CA ASP A 83 53.70 -5.69 9.09
C ASP A 83 52.38 -6.24 8.56
N ASP A 84 52.36 -7.50 8.12
CA ASP A 84 51.15 -8.20 7.66
C ASP A 84 50.14 -8.39 8.80
N ILE A 85 50.60 -8.76 10.00
CA ILE A 85 49.73 -8.85 11.19
C ILE A 85 49.18 -7.47 11.55
N ALA A 86 50.00 -6.42 11.47
CA ALA A 86 49.56 -5.06 11.73
C ALA A 86 48.56 -4.55 10.68
N ALA A 87 48.74 -4.93 9.42
CA ALA A 87 47.80 -4.64 8.33
C ALA A 87 46.47 -5.37 8.56
N LEU A 88 46.50 -6.68 8.81
CA LEU A 88 45.31 -7.47 9.09
C LEU A 88 44.54 -6.95 10.30
N ARG A 89 45.23 -6.53 11.38
CA ARG A 89 44.58 -5.90 12.54
C ARG A 89 43.89 -4.58 12.19
N ARG A 90 44.49 -3.76 11.32
CA ARG A 90 43.88 -2.52 10.84
C ARG A 90 42.65 -2.79 10.00
N ASP A 91 42.72 -3.77 9.10
CA ASP A 91 41.61 -4.17 8.23
C ASP A 91 40.45 -4.73 9.07
N MET A 92 40.73 -5.66 9.99
CA MET A 92 39.71 -6.18 10.92
C MET A 92 39.08 -5.07 11.76
N ALA A 93 39.86 -4.09 12.23
CA ALA A 93 39.32 -2.97 12.99
C ALA A 93 38.44 -2.05 12.13
N ALA A 94 38.77 -1.87 10.85
CA ALA A 94 37.96 -1.14 9.89
C ALA A 94 36.64 -1.87 9.60
N ASP A 95 36.70 -3.17 9.36
CA ASP A 95 35.53 -4.02 9.11
C ASP A 95 34.58 -4.03 10.31
N VAL A 96 35.11 -4.20 11.53
CA VAL A 96 34.30 -4.13 12.76
C VAL A 96 33.63 -2.77 12.92
N LYS A 97 34.32 -1.67 12.59
CA LYS A 97 33.72 -0.33 12.63
C LYS A 97 32.62 -0.17 11.56
N TYR A 98 32.84 -0.72 10.37
CA TYR A 98 31.85 -0.71 9.31
C TYR A 98 30.59 -1.50 9.70
N ILE A 99 30.76 -2.74 10.17
CA ILE A 99 29.65 -3.59 10.62
C ILE A 99 28.86 -2.94 11.77
N LYS A 100 29.55 -2.31 12.73
CA LYS A 100 28.87 -1.59 13.83
C LYS A 100 27.99 -0.44 13.32
N ARG A 101 28.44 0.26 12.29
CA ARG A 101 27.68 1.35 11.68
C ARG A 101 26.45 0.84 10.97
N GLU A 102 26.61 -0.17 10.11
CA GLU A 102 25.50 -0.84 9.41
C GLU A 102 24.47 -1.39 10.39
N LEU A 103 24.90 -2.03 11.47
CA LEU A 103 24.00 -2.51 12.53
C LEU A 103 23.24 -1.37 13.20
N SER A 104 23.88 -0.23 13.44
CA SER A 104 23.23 0.95 14.02
C SER A 104 22.21 1.57 13.06
N GLU A 105 22.53 1.65 11.78
CA GLU A 105 21.63 2.18 10.74
C GLU A 105 20.44 1.26 10.52
N MET A 106 20.67 -0.06 10.49
CA MET A 106 19.59 -1.06 10.48
C MET A 106 18.70 -0.95 11.72
N GLY A 107 19.27 -0.76 12.91
CA GLY A 107 18.50 -0.55 14.14
C GLY A 107 17.55 0.64 14.04
N GLN A 108 18.06 1.80 13.58
CA GLN A 108 17.23 2.99 13.36
C GLN A 108 16.14 2.78 12.32
N CYS A 109 16.44 2.03 11.25
CA CYS A 109 15.46 1.68 10.23
C CYS A 109 14.33 0.81 10.82
N ILE A 110 14.68 -0.19 11.64
CA ILE A 110 13.71 -1.05 12.33
C ILE A 110 12.83 -0.22 13.27
N ASP A 111 13.43 0.62 14.13
CA ASP A 111 12.68 1.48 15.06
C ASP A 111 11.69 2.40 14.32
N THR A 112 12.10 2.94 13.17
CA THR A 112 11.26 3.78 12.33
C THR A 112 10.12 2.96 11.74
N LEU A 113 10.40 1.77 11.22
CA LEU A 113 9.39 0.89 10.65
C LEU A 113 8.37 0.44 11.71
N GLU A 114 8.82 0.08 12.91
CA GLU A 114 7.94 -0.27 14.03
C GLU A 114 7.02 0.90 14.39
N THR A 115 7.59 2.11 14.54
CA THR A 115 6.79 3.32 14.84
C THR A 115 5.75 3.59 13.75
N THR A 116 6.13 3.47 12.47
CA THR A 116 5.19 3.68 11.36
C THR A 116 4.13 2.58 11.27
N SER A 117 4.47 1.35 11.66
CA SER A 117 3.54 0.23 11.71
C SER A 117 2.50 0.46 12.81
N ASP A 118 2.94 0.82 14.01
CA ASP A 118 2.06 1.12 15.14
C ASP A 118 1.12 2.30 14.84
N GLN A 119 1.63 3.35 14.20
CA GLN A 119 0.81 4.47 13.75
C GLN A 119 -0.24 4.01 12.72
N GLY A 120 0.17 3.21 11.74
CA GLY A 120 -0.72 2.66 10.72
C GLY A 120 -1.83 1.78 11.32
N GLU A 121 -1.52 0.95 12.31
CA GLU A 121 -2.52 0.17 13.05
C GLU A 121 -3.49 1.05 13.84
N GLY A 122 -2.99 2.12 14.47
CA GLY A 122 -3.81 3.11 15.14
C GLY A 122 -4.81 3.80 14.21
N GLU A 123 -4.34 4.29 13.07
CA GLU A 123 -5.18 4.93 12.04
C GLU A 123 -6.22 3.95 11.47
N LEU A 124 -5.84 2.70 11.22
CA LEU A 124 -6.74 1.66 10.73
C LEU A 124 -7.89 1.40 11.72
N ASN A 125 -7.59 1.33 13.02
CA ASN A 125 -8.60 1.14 14.06
C ASN A 125 -9.58 2.32 14.15
N VAL A 126 -9.08 3.55 14.02
CA VAL A 126 -9.93 4.76 13.98
C VAL A 126 -10.87 4.71 12.79
N HIS A 127 -10.36 4.46 11.59
CA HIS A 127 -11.20 4.36 10.38
C HIS A 127 -12.20 3.21 10.44
N GLN A 128 -11.85 2.09 11.08
CA GLN A 128 -12.79 1.00 11.30
C GLN A 128 -13.94 1.42 12.20
N GLN A 129 -13.66 2.15 13.28
CA GLN A 129 -14.68 2.68 14.18
C GLN A 129 -15.58 3.71 13.48
N GLU A 130 -15.00 4.66 12.75
CA GLU A 130 -15.76 5.66 11.98
C GLU A 130 -16.71 5.00 10.96
N ARG A 131 -16.23 3.96 10.28
CA ARG A 131 -17.04 3.20 9.33
C ARG A 131 -18.22 2.50 9.99
N LEU A 132 -18.05 1.94 11.18
CA LEU A 132 -19.15 1.34 11.94
C LEU A 132 -20.17 2.41 12.34
N GLU A 133 -19.73 3.54 12.87
CA GLU A 133 -20.63 4.64 13.23
C GLU A 133 -21.41 5.20 12.03
N LEU A 134 -20.74 5.36 10.88
CA LEU A 134 -21.39 5.80 9.65
C LEU A 134 -22.39 4.77 9.13
N HIS A 135 -22.09 3.47 9.28
CA HIS A 135 -23.02 2.40 8.94
C HIS A 135 -24.28 2.47 9.81
N ASP A 136 -24.13 2.61 11.12
CA ASP A 136 -25.25 2.71 12.05
C ASP A 136 -26.10 3.96 11.78
N LYS A 137 -25.47 5.11 11.54
CA LYS A 137 -26.16 6.36 11.15
C LYS A 137 -26.92 6.18 9.84
N LYS A 138 -26.33 5.48 8.87
CA LYS A 138 -26.98 5.19 7.59
C LYS A 138 -28.22 4.32 7.79
N GLU A 139 -28.14 3.27 8.61
CA GLU A 139 -29.28 2.42 8.93
C GLU A 139 -30.39 3.19 9.64
N ASP A 140 -30.08 3.98 10.67
CA ASP A 140 -31.05 4.84 11.37
C ASP A 140 -31.76 5.79 10.41
N LEU A 141 -31.02 6.42 9.48
CA LEU A 141 -31.62 7.26 8.44
C LEU A 141 -32.55 6.48 7.51
N TYR A 142 -32.22 5.24 7.13
CA TYR A 142 -33.13 4.40 6.35
C TYR A 142 -34.41 4.08 7.11
N TYR A 143 -34.31 3.72 8.39
CA TYR A 143 -35.46 3.46 9.24
C TYR A 143 -36.37 4.68 9.35
N ARG A 144 -35.80 5.86 9.61
CA ARG A 144 -36.56 7.12 9.68
C ARG A 144 -37.20 7.49 8.34
N LEU A 145 -36.50 7.30 7.23
CA LEU A 145 -37.07 7.53 5.90
C LEU A 145 -38.23 6.59 5.60
N GLU A 146 -38.14 5.32 6.01
CA GLU A 146 -39.22 4.37 5.82
C GLU A 146 -40.41 4.69 6.73
N ASP A 147 -40.18 5.08 7.98
CA ASP A 147 -41.23 5.59 8.87
C ASP A 147 -41.93 6.82 8.28
N LEU A 148 -41.18 7.81 7.81
CA LEU A 148 -41.73 8.99 7.15
C LEU A 148 -42.53 8.64 5.90
N LYS A 149 -42.04 7.71 5.08
CA LYS A 149 -42.78 7.20 3.91
C LYS A 149 -44.07 6.51 4.33
N ASN A 150 -44.04 5.71 5.39
CA ASN A 150 -45.24 5.05 5.93
C ASN A 150 -46.26 6.08 6.42
N ARG A 151 -45.85 7.04 7.24
CA ARG A 151 -46.70 8.13 7.73
C ARG A 151 -47.29 8.95 6.58
N LEU A 152 -46.50 9.23 5.53
CA LEU A 152 -46.97 9.91 4.33
C LEU A 152 -47.91 9.04 3.47
N ARG A 153 -47.74 7.71 3.48
CA ARG A 153 -48.66 6.78 2.79
C ARG A 153 -50.00 6.66 3.54
N HIS A 154 -50.00 6.71 4.87
CA HIS A 154 -51.22 6.62 5.67
C HIS A 154 -52.21 7.77 5.40
N SER A 155 -51.73 8.96 5.05
CA SER A 155 -52.59 10.08 4.67
C SER A 155 -52.99 10.09 3.19
N LYS A 156 -52.45 9.18 2.37
CA LYS A 156 -52.68 9.16 0.92
C LYS A 156 -53.52 7.96 0.51
N ILE A 157 -54.69 8.24 -0.05
CA ILE A 157 -55.55 7.22 -0.66
C ILE A 157 -55.22 7.12 -2.15
N GLN A 158 -54.87 5.92 -2.63
CA GLN A 158 -54.70 5.65 -4.05
C GLN A 158 -55.95 5.00 -4.61
N ILE A 159 -56.61 5.67 -5.55
CA ILE A 159 -57.80 5.17 -6.22
C ILE A 159 -57.42 4.74 -7.63
N LYS A 160 -57.63 3.45 -7.93
CA LYS A 160 -57.36 2.86 -9.26
C LYS A 160 -58.67 2.69 -10.03
N GLY A 161 -58.58 2.66 -11.37
CA GLY A 161 -59.74 2.46 -12.23
C GLY A 161 -60.60 3.71 -12.47
N VAL A 162 -60.14 4.89 -12.04
CA VAL A 162 -60.85 6.15 -12.29
C VAL A 162 -60.78 6.51 -13.77
N PRO A 163 -61.91 6.61 -14.49
CA PRO A 163 -61.94 6.91 -15.92
C PRO A 163 -61.14 8.18 -16.24
N MET A 164 -60.40 8.16 -17.35
CA MET A 164 -59.58 9.30 -17.79
C MET A 164 -60.46 10.48 -18.26
N GLN A 165 -61.61 10.14 -18.84
CA GLN A 165 -62.62 11.04 -19.39
C GLN A 165 -63.71 11.33 -18.36
N ALA A 166 -63.35 11.82 -17.18
CA ALA A 166 -64.35 12.38 -16.26
C ALA A 166 -64.77 13.75 -16.82
N ASP A 167 -65.42 13.72 -17.98
CA ASP A 167 -65.64 14.85 -18.86
C ASP A 167 -66.97 15.50 -18.48
N SER A 168 -66.94 16.47 -17.55
CA SER A 168 -67.89 17.62 -17.45
C SER A 168 -67.79 18.43 -16.14
N GLY A 169 -66.98 18.02 -15.16
CA GLY A 169 -66.80 18.73 -13.89
C GLY A 169 -65.36 18.74 -13.39
N SER A 170 -65.11 19.40 -12.25
CA SER A 170 -63.79 19.33 -11.62
C SER A 170 -63.53 17.88 -11.16
N PHE A 171 -62.31 17.37 -11.32
CA PHE A 171 -61.94 16.02 -10.88
C PHE A 171 -62.21 15.81 -9.37
N GLU A 172 -62.16 16.90 -8.62
CA GLU A 172 -62.52 16.98 -7.21
C GLU A 172 -63.97 16.58 -6.94
N ASP A 173 -64.92 17.16 -7.68
CA ASP A 173 -66.36 16.88 -7.53
C ASP A 173 -66.67 15.39 -7.77
N TYR A 174 -66.00 14.79 -8.78
CA TYR A 174 -66.13 13.37 -9.05
C TYR A 174 -65.65 12.52 -7.87
N LEU A 175 -64.49 12.86 -7.28
CA LEU A 175 -63.95 12.13 -6.13
C LEU A 175 -64.82 12.31 -4.89
N ILE A 176 -65.31 13.52 -4.60
CA ILE A 176 -66.23 13.79 -3.50
C ILE A 176 -67.53 12.99 -3.68
N GLY A 177 -68.08 12.97 -4.90
CA GLY A 177 -69.25 12.16 -5.23
C GLY A 177 -69.01 10.66 -5.04
N LEU A 178 -67.85 10.16 -5.49
CA LEU A 178 -67.44 8.77 -5.30
C LEU A 178 -67.33 8.43 -3.81
N PHE A 179 -66.69 9.27 -3.00
CA PHE A 179 -66.54 9.05 -1.56
C PHE A 179 -67.89 9.05 -0.84
N ARG A 180 -68.81 9.99 -1.16
CA ARG A 180 -70.16 10.00 -0.60
C ARG A 180 -70.97 8.77 -1.01
N HIS A 181 -70.76 8.27 -2.23
CA HIS A 181 -71.44 7.07 -2.71
C HIS A 181 -70.96 5.80 -2.00
N VAL A 182 -69.64 5.61 -1.87
CA VAL A 182 -69.03 4.42 -1.26
C VAL A 182 -69.15 4.45 0.25
N ALA A 183 -68.87 5.59 0.88
CA ALA A 183 -68.91 5.76 2.32
C ALA A 183 -70.14 6.61 2.69
N ARG A 184 -71.32 5.96 2.70
CA ARG A 184 -72.61 6.60 3.02
C ARG A 184 -72.64 7.31 4.39
N MET A 185 -71.75 6.94 5.30
CA MET A 185 -71.59 7.61 6.60
C MET A 185 -70.90 8.98 6.53
N LEU A 186 -70.37 9.36 5.37
CA LEU A 186 -69.71 10.64 5.12
C LEU A 186 -70.61 11.65 4.38
N VAL A 187 -71.88 11.32 4.14
CA VAL A 187 -72.81 12.15 3.36
C VAL A 187 -72.99 13.54 4.00
N ASP A 188 -73.06 13.59 5.33
CA ASP A 188 -73.28 14.82 6.10
C ASP A 188 -71.98 15.51 6.54
N LYS A 189 -70.81 15.03 6.07
CA LYS A 189 -69.50 15.59 6.43
C LYS A 189 -68.89 16.35 5.27
N ASP A 190 -68.25 17.47 5.59
CA ASP A 190 -67.41 18.20 4.65
C ASP A 190 -66.12 17.40 4.41
N ILE A 191 -65.94 16.98 3.16
CA ILE A 191 -64.74 16.26 2.72
C ILE A 191 -63.76 17.31 2.21
N ILE A 192 -62.65 17.50 2.91
CA ILE A 192 -61.57 18.41 2.52
C ILE A 192 -60.47 17.58 1.87
N LEU A 193 -60.07 17.95 0.65
CA LEU A 193 -59.01 17.28 -0.11
C LEU A 193 -57.80 18.23 -0.21
N ASP A 194 -56.75 17.97 0.56
CA ASP A 194 -55.56 18.84 0.60
C ASP A 194 -54.82 18.91 -0.75
N CYS A 195 -54.63 17.76 -1.40
CA CYS A 195 -53.95 17.67 -2.69
C CYS A 195 -54.43 16.45 -3.46
N MET A 196 -54.85 16.65 -4.71
CA MET A 196 -55.21 15.58 -5.62
C MET A 196 -54.37 15.66 -6.88
N HIS A 197 -53.85 14.53 -7.33
CA HIS A 197 -53.15 14.43 -8.59
C HIS A 197 -53.34 13.03 -9.16
N ARG A 198 -53.40 12.92 -10.48
CA ARG A 198 -53.27 11.63 -11.15
C ARG A 198 -51.79 11.30 -11.18
N THR A 199 -51.41 10.14 -10.65
CA THR A 199 -50.04 9.64 -10.82
C THR A 199 -49.78 9.49 -12.32
N GLY A 200 -48.77 10.19 -12.84
CA GLY A 200 -48.38 10.10 -14.24
C GLY A 200 -48.19 8.64 -14.67
N ARG A 201 -48.47 8.35 -15.95
CA ARG A 201 -48.31 6.98 -16.49
C ARG A 201 -46.95 6.41 -16.07
N PRO A 202 -46.87 5.17 -15.55
CA PRO A 202 -45.58 4.52 -15.42
C PRO A 202 -44.89 4.57 -16.79
N ALA A 203 -43.63 5.00 -16.82
CA ALA A 203 -42.85 5.02 -18.05
C ALA A 203 -42.97 3.65 -18.70
N LYS A 204 -43.54 3.57 -19.90
CA LYS A 204 -43.82 2.31 -20.60
C LYS A 204 -42.54 1.64 -21.12
N THR A 205 -41.36 2.12 -20.78
CA THR A 205 -40.11 1.66 -21.35
C THR A 205 -39.07 1.46 -20.25
N PRO A 206 -38.59 0.22 -20.01
CA PRO A 206 -37.41 0.01 -19.18
C PRO A 206 -36.22 0.62 -19.93
N GLY A 207 -35.67 1.72 -19.41
CA GLY A 207 -34.46 2.36 -19.93
C GLY A 207 -34.57 3.80 -20.45
N ALA A 208 -35.75 4.44 -20.43
CA ALA A 208 -35.84 5.85 -20.83
C ALA A 208 -35.34 6.78 -19.68
N PRO A 209 -34.39 7.70 -19.95
CA PRO A 209 -33.89 8.62 -18.93
C PRO A 209 -34.99 9.62 -18.52
N LYS A 210 -35.04 9.91 -17.21
CA LYS A 210 -35.93 10.94 -16.65
C LYS A 210 -35.43 12.31 -17.11
N ILE A 211 -36.20 12.97 -17.96
CA ILE A 211 -36.03 14.40 -18.22
C ILE A 211 -36.85 15.12 -17.14
N SER A 212 -36.15 15.82 -16.26
CA SER A 212 -36.70 16.78 -15.29
C SER A 212 -37.19 18.03 -15.99
#